data_AF-A0A256JQY0-F1
#
_entry.id   AF-A0A256JQY0-F1
#
_cell.length_a   1.000
_cell.length_b   1.000
_cell.length_c   1.000
_cell.angle_alpha   90.00
_cell.angle_beta   90.00
_cell.angle_gamma   90.00
#
_symmetry.space_group_name_H-M   'P 1'
#
loop_
_entity.id
_entity.type
_entity.pdbx_description
1 polymer ?
#
loop_
_entity_poly.entity_id
_entity_poly.type
_entity_poly.pdbx_seq_one_letter_code
_entity_poly.pdbx_strand_id
1 'polypeptide(L)'
;MTADCVIHDAFVLTVDERNRLYERGTVLIEDGRITDVRSSRDDDAELAADLVIDGEGKLVMPGLVNAHTHLELTPLLGAFSDLDLMEMMSGMTAIFGHIAEGEYDYFARAGYELAALNFLSGGVTTVNSMDVRPGGGAETFGEAGLRGFFGMALSDLFWDVSVEEQFDRAREFIDEYHGAYDGRIRATINPHDDWSCTRELWEHTAELADEYPDLLVHTHLLELEASNTMARSNGAEDSLALLDDVGLLDDRLVAAHFRLADGEDIQRTAEADASVAHCPSIFCYWNTGGDVQWTPVPELRAAGVDVGLGIDDHYWHDSYSLFGEARQARLAANLKRSTGQYDSMELVRMLTIEGAEALGVGDEIGSLEPGKRADVILLDVEKPKFTPLTNIPAQVTNNAAPADVETVIVDGDVLMKAGDVKTMETDAVRDRVEAAVDRFESETEWELGIGESEPPSTMNVARDLPKRGPSQLLGRLAFQSLRDRLPL
;
A
#
# COMPACT_ATOMS: atom_id res chain seq x y z
N MET A 1 -30.88 22.15 4.17
CA MET A 1 -29.52 22.21 3.61
C MET A 1 -29.58 21.28 2.41
N THR A 2 -29.00 21.70 1.28
CA THR A 2 -28.89 20.89 0.07
C THR A 2 -27.73 19.92 0.29
N ALA A 3 -27.90 18.64 -0.02
CA ALA A 3 -26.80 17.69 0.08
C ALA A 3 -25.80 17.90 -1.07
N ASP A 4 -24.54 17.50 -0.91
CA ASP A 4 -23.56 17.59 -1.99
C ASP A 4 -23.78 16.46 -3.00
N CYS A 5 -23.95 15.24 -2.48
CA CYS A 5 -24.18 14.05 -3.28
C CYS A 5 -25.23 13.14 -2.65
N VAL A 6 -26.12 12.62 -3.50
CA VAL A 6 -27.10 11.59 -3.16
C VAL A 6 -26.87 10.41 -4.09
N ILE A 7 -26.58 9.25 -3.54
CA ILE A 7 -26.58 7.98 -4.29
C ILE A 7 -27.82 7.21 -3.84
N HIS A 8 -28.75 6.90 -4.75
CA HIS A 8 -30.00 6.22 -4.41
C HIS A 8 -30.17 4.92 -5.19
N ASP A 9 -31.00 4.02 -4.65
CA ASP A 9 -31.40 2.74 -5.26
C ASP A 9 -30.25 1.76 -5.60
N ALA A 10 -29.12 1.91 -4.93
CA ALA A 10 -27.99 1.00 -5.07
C ALA A 10 -28.09 -0.23 -4.15
N PHE A 11 -27.32 -1.28 -4.46
CA PHE A 11 -26.86 -2.17 -3.41
C PHE A 11 -25.85 -1.40 -2.55
N VAL A 12 -25.99 -1.40 -1.23
CA VAL A 12 -25.05 -0.68 -0.34
C VAL A 12 -24.49 -1.65 0.69
N LEU A 13 -23.20 -1.97 0.56
CA LEU A 13 -22.45 -2.74 1.56
C LEU A 13 -21.68 -1.78 2.46
N THR A 14 -22.13 -1.62 3.69
CA THR A 14 -21.62 -0.57 4.59
C THR A 14 -20.25 -0.89 5.18
N VAL A 15 -19.94 -2.17 5.41
CA VAL A 15 -18.73 -2.59 6.15
C VAL A 15 -18.64 -1.99 7.56
N ASP A 16 -19.77 -1.54 8.12
CA ASP A 16 -19.85 -1.14 9.53
C ASP A 16 -19.68 -2.36 10.45
N GLU A 17 -19.74 -2.17 11.77
CA GLU A 17 -19.62 -3.27 12.74
C GLU A 17 -20.58 -4.45 12.46
N ARG A 18 -21.70 -4.20 11.79
CA ARG A 18 -22.74 -5.21 11.49
C ARG A 18 -22.69 -5.69 10.05
N ASN A 19 -21.78 -5.17 9.23
CA ASN A 19 -21.68 -5.39 7.81
C ASN A 19 -23.05 -5.27 7.10
N ARG A 20 -23.82 -4.21 7.42
CA ARG A 20 -25.17 -4.02 6.86
C ARG A 20 -25.12 -4.00 5.33
N LEU A 21 -26.05 -4.73 4.72
CA LEU A 21 -26.29 -4.74 3.28
C LEU A 21 -27.72 -4.26 3.01
N TYR A 22 -27.85 -3.21 2.21
CA TYR A 22 -29.14 -2.75 1.69
C TYR A 22 -29.28 -3.21 0.23
N GLU A 23 -30.35 -3.93 -0.09
CA GLU A 23 -30.65 -4.32 -1.49
C GLU A 23 -31.12 -3.14 -2.35
N ARG A 24 -31.68 -2.13 -1.68
CA ARG A 24 -32.05 -0.85 -2.28
C ARG A 24 -31.78 0.24 -1.25
N GLY A 25 -30.57 0.78 -1.29
CA GLY A 25 -30.01 1.69 -0.31
C GLY A 25 -29.71 3.06 -0.89
N THR A 26 -29.63 4.03 0.01
CA THR A 26 -29.28 5.42 -0.25
C THR A 26 -28.17 5.86 0.69
N VAL A 27 -27.20 6.58 0.13
CA VAL A 27 -26.09 7.23 0.86
C VAL A 27 -26.20 8.73 0.60
N LEU A 28 -26.24 9.52 1.68
CA LEU A 28 -26.23 10.98 1.62
C LEU A 28 -24.85 11.51 2.04
N ILE A 29 -24.32 12.45 1.28
CA ILE A 29 -23.03 13.09 1.52
C ILE A 29 -23.23 14.60 1.60
N GLU A 30 -22.73 15.21 2.68
CA GLU A 30 -22.69 16.66 2.90
C GLU A 30 -21.36 17.04 3.56
N ASP A 31 -20.74 18.13 3.10
CA ASP A 31 -19.47 18.67 3.58
C ASP A 31 -18.36 17.60 3.68
N GLY A 32 -18.24 16.78 2.63
CA GLY A 32 -17.25 15.69 2.54
C GLY A 32 -17.52 14.49 3.46
N ARG A 33 -18.67 14.44 4.14
CA ARG A 33 -19.01 13.40 5.11
C ARG A 33 -20.29 12.67 4.76
N ILE A 34 -20.34 11.40 5.12
CA ILE A 34 -21.55 10.60 5.06
C ILE A 34 -22.49 11.10 6.17
N THR A 35 -23.71 11.50 5.82
CA THR A 35 -24.71 11.99 6.78
C THR A 35 -25.83 11.00 7.05
N ASP A 36 -26.13 10.12 6.09
CA ASP A 36 -27.14 9.08 6.25
C ASP A 36 -26.83 7.88 5.34
N VAL A 37 -27.11 6.66 5.85
CA VAL A 37 -27.04 5.41 5.09
C VAL A 37 -28.22 4.53 5.47
N ARG A 38 -29.15 4.35 4.54
CA ARG A 38 -30.46 3.73 4.81
C ARG A 38 -31.05 3.05 3.59
N SER A 39 -32.17 2.35 3.76
CA SER A 39 -33.01 1.93 2.63
C SER A 39 -33.51 3.15 1.84
N SER A 40 -33.55 3.02 0.51
CA SER A 40 -34.10 4.05 -0.38
C SER A 40 -35.59 4.27 -0.14
N ARG A 41 -35.99 5.52 -0.27
CA ARG A 41 -37.36 6.03 -0.28
C ARG A 41 -37.70 6.50 -1.69
N ASP A 42 -38.99 6.49 -2.02
CA ASP A 42 -39.48 6.83 -3.37
C ASP A 42 -39.12 8.28 -3.80
N ASP A 43 -38.87 9.18 -2.84
CA ASP A 43 -38.52 10.58 -3.06
C ASP A 43 -37.01 10.87 -3.01
N ASP A 44 -36.15 9.85 -2.82
CA ASP A 44 -34.70 10.07 -2.73
C ASP A 44 -34.10 10.59 -4.05
N ALA A 45 -34.65 10.19 -5.19
CA ALA A 45 -34.27 10.70 -6.52
C ALA A 45 -34.63 12.19 -6.73
N GLU A 46 -35.52 12.74 -5.91
CA GLU A 46 -35.97 14.13 -5.97
C GLU A 46 -35.34 15.01 -4.89
N LEU A 47 -34.44 14.45 -4.07
CA LEU A 47 -33.73 15.22 -3.05
C LEU A 47 -32.90 16.33 -3.71
N ALA A 48 -32.95 17.50 -3.09
CA ALA A 48 -32.15 18.63 -3.53
C ALA A 48 -30.68 18.36 -3.18
N ALA A 49 -29.87 18.07 -4.21
CA ALA A 49 -28.43 17.90 -4.10
C ALA A 49 -27.69 18.43 -5.34
N ASP A 50 -26.41 18.76 -5.18
CA ASP A 50 -25.58 19.19 -6.30
C ASP A 50 -25.33 18.05 -7.29
N LEU A 51 -25.24 16.83 -6.79
CA LEU A 51 -25.14 15.61 -7.57
C LEU A 51 -26.14 14.55 -7.09
N VAL A 52 -26.95 14.02 -8.01
CA VAL A 52 -27.80 12.85 -7.78
C VAL A 52 -27.31 11.72 -8.68
N ILE A 53 -27.00 10.57 -8.08
CA ILE A 53 -26.51 9.36 -8.76
C ILE A 53 -27.56 8.27 -8.62
N ASP A 54 -28.07 7.82 -9.76
CA ASP A 54 -28.85 6.58 -9.87
C ASP A 54 -27.91 5.38 -9.71
N GLY A 55 -28.15 4.62 -8.64
CA GLY A 55 -27.39 3.46 -8.22
C GLY A 55 -28.00 2.14 -8.67
N GLU A 56 -29.10 2.13 -9.43
CA GLU A 56 -29.65 0.87 -9.96
C GLU A 56 -28.57 0.11 -10.73
N GLY A 57 -28.41 -1.19 -10.44
CA GLY A 57 -27.36 -2.02 -11.04
C GLY A 57 -25.96 -1.83 -10.47
N LYS A 58 -25.79 -0.99 -9.44
CA LYS A 58 -24.49 -0.66 -8.83
C LYS A 58 -24.38 -1.15 -7.39
N LEU A 59 -23.16 -1.49 -6.99
CA LEU A 59 -22.79 -1.74 -5.60
C LEU A 59 -21.96 -0.59 -5.06
N VAL A 60 -22.49 0.09 -4.05
CA VAL A 60 -21.79 1.10 -3.25
C VAL A 60 -21.10 0.42 -2.07
N MET A 61 -19.81 0.69 -1.91
CA MET A 61 -19.01 0.25 -0.76
C MET A 61 -17.93 1.29 -0.43
N PRO A 62 -17.27 1.21 0.75
CA PRO A 62 -16.14 2.08 1.06
C PRO A 62 -15.04 1.95 0.01
N GLY A 63 -14.34 3.05 -0.25
CA GLY A 63 -13.16 3.06 -1.09
C GLY A 63 -12.08 2.11 -0.59
N LEU A 64 -11.29 1.54 -1.50
CA LEU A 64 -10.25 0.58 -1.13
C LEU A 64 -9.07 1.30 -0.47
N VAL A 65 -8.45 0.63 0.49
CA VAL A 65 -7.25 1.10 1.20
C VAL A 65 -6.07 0.20 0.84
N ASN A 66 -5.06 0.77 0.18
CA ASN A 66 -3.80 0.10 -0.12
C ASN A 66 -2.81 0.37 1.03
N ALA A 67 -2.70 -0.57 1.96
CA ALA A 67 -1.97 -0.39 3.21
C ALA A 67 -0.44 -0.38 3.05
N HIS A 68 0.09 -0.74 1.87
CA HIS A 68 1.53 -0.75 1.58
C HIS A 68 1.81 -0.78 0.07
N THR A 69 2.65 0.14 -0.43
CA THR A 69 3.06 0.20 -1.84
C THR A 69 4.29 1.09 -2.09
N HIS A 70 4.93 0.89 -3.24
CA HIS A 70 5.99 1.74 -3.80
C HIS A 70 5.59 2.24 -5.18
N LEU A 71 5.90 3.51 -5.50
CA LEU A 71 5.27 4.19 -6.64
C LEU A 71 6.27 4.70 -7.69
N GLU A 72 7.52 4.96 -7.30
CA GLU A 72 8.47 5.67 -8.16
C GLU A 72 8.77 4.93 -9.47
N LEU A 73 8.81 3.60 -9.44
CA LEU A 73 9.17 2.77 -10.61
C LEU A 73 7.95 2.22 -11.36
N THR A 74 6.75 2.75 -11.11
CA THR A 74 5.54 2.41 -11.87
C THR A 74 5.71 2.42 -13.41
N PRO A 75 6.53 3.28 -14.05
CA PRO A 75 6.70 3.23 -15.50
C PRO A 75 7.45 1.97 -15.99
N LEU A 76 8.05 1.18 -15.10
CA LEU A 76 8.72 -0.10 -15.40
C LEU A 76 7.77 -1.30 -15.35
N LEU A 77 6.45 -1.10 -15.42
CA LEU A 77 5.51 -2.19 -15.63
C LEU A 77 5.92 -3.03 -16.85
N GLY A 78 6.06 -4.34 -16.65
CA GLY A 78 6.53 -5.31 -17.64
C GLY A 78 8.05 -5.52 -17.68
N ALA A 79 8.83 -4.67 -17.00
CA ALA A 79 10.30 -4.72 -17.11
C ALA A 79 10.94 -5.79 -16.21
N PHE A 80 10.32 -6.11 -15.08
CA PHE A 80 10.90 -7.01 -14.06
C PHE A 80 10.39 -8.45 -14.12
N SER A 81 9.25 -8.70 -14.78
CA SER A 81 8.50 -9.97 -14.67
C SER A 81 9.27 -11.24 -15.03
N ASP A 82 10.23 -11.15 -15.95
CA ASP A 82 11.02 -12.31 -16.42
C ASP A 82 12.43 -12.39 -15.81
N LEU A 83 12.78 -11.47 -14.90
CA LEU A 83 14.08 -11.46 -14.24
C LEU A 83 14.16 -12.53 -13.15
N ASP A 84 15.38 -12.94 -12.78
CA ASP A 84 15.56 -13.62 -11.50
C ASP A 84 15.64 -12.62 -10.32
N LEU A 85 15.50 -13.12 -9.10
CA LEU A 85 15.49 -12.27 -7.90
C LEU A 85 16.74 -11.39 -7.79
N MET A 86 17.91 -11.89 -8.19
CA MET A 86 19.16 -11.14 -8.07
C MET A 86 19.24 -10.04 -9.14
N GLU A 87 18.82 -10.36 -10.36
CA GLU A 87 18.72 -9.39 -11.46
C GLU A 87 17.74 -8.27 -11.12
N MET A 88 16.54 -8.64 -10.65
CA MET A 88 15.50 -7.71 -10.20
C MET A 88 16.00 -6.79 -9.09
N MET A 89 16.49 -7.36 -7.97
CA MET A 89 16.99 -6.58 -6.83
C MET A 89 18.13 -5.64 -7.24
N SER A 90 19.08 -6.12 -8.04
CA SER A 90 20.24 -5.33 -8.45
C SER A 90 19.83 -4.19 -9.39
N GLY A 91 18.95 -4.46 -10.36
CA GLY A 91 18.43 -3.47 -11.29
C GLY A 91 17.64 -2.37 -10.57
N MET A 92 16.72 -2.77 -9.70
CA MET A 92 15.92 -1.86 -8.87
C MET A 92 16.80 -0.98 -7.98
N THR A 93 17.77 -1.57 -7.25
CA THR A 93 18.66 -0.83 -6.35
C THR A 93 19.45 0.24 -7.09
N ALA A 94 19.95 -0.07 -8.29
CA ALA A 94 20.69 0.89 -9.11
C ALA A 94 19.81 2.08 -9.52
N ILE A 95 18.57 1.83 -9.94
CA ILE A 95 17.63 2.88 -10.36
C ILE A 95 17.25 3.77 -9.18
N PHE A 96 16.97 3.20 -8.00
CA PHE A 96 16.70 3.99 -6.81
C PHE A 96 17.89 4.84 -6.37
N GLY A 97 19.13 4.40 -6.59
CA GLY A 97 20.32 5.22 -6.37
C GLY A 97 20.29 6.52 -7.20
N HIS A 98 19.96 6.42 -8.49
CA HIS A 98 19.80 7.59 -9.37
C HIS A 98 18.60 8.47 -9.00
N ILE A 99 17.51 7.87 -8.52
CA ILE A 99 16.36 8.63 -7.97
C ILE A 99 16.79 9.39 -6.72
N ALA A 100 17.51 8.77 -5.79
CA ALA A 100 17.98 9.43 -4.56
C ALA A 100 18.87 10.66 -4.83
N GLU A 101 19.64 10.62 -5.92
CA GLU A 101 20.49 11.72 -6.39
C GLU A 101 19.72 12.79 -7.21
N GLY A 102 18.45 12.53 -7.52
CA GLY A 102 17.56 13.40 -8.29
C GLY A 102 17.76 13.32 -9.82
N GLU A 103 18.56 12.38 -10.31
CA GLU A 103 18.84 12.23 -11.73
C GLU A 103 17.59 11.77 -12.51
N TYR A 104 16.76 10.95 -11.87
CA TYR A 104 15.53 10.37 -12.43
C TYR A 104 14.23 10.97 -11.88
N ASP A 105 14.25 12.23 -11.43
CA ASP A 105 13.05 12.93 -10.94
C ASP A 105 11.89 12.96 -11.93
N TYR A 106 12.21 13.11 -13.22
CA TYR A 106 11.20 13.10 -14.28
C TYR A 106 10.49 11.74 -14.39
N PHE A 107 11.24 10.66 -14.12
CA PHE A 107 10.77 9.29 -14.20
C PHE A 107 9.91 8.94 -12.99
N ALA A 108 10.42 9.25 -11.78
CA ALA A 108 9.67 9.09 -10.54
C ALA A 108 8.35 9.87 -10.56
N ARG A 109 8.35 11.12 -11.05
CA ARG A 109 7.13 11.92 -11.23
C ARG A 109 6.13 11.26 -12.17
N ALA A 110 6.58 10.76 -13.33
CA ALA A 110 5.70 10.02 -14.23
C ALA A 110 5.16 8.74 -13.56
N GLY A 111 5.95 8.10 -12.71
CA GLY A 111 5.54 6.96 -11.90
C GLY A 111 4.41 7.27 -10.94
N TYR A 112 4.55 8.34 -10.15
CA TYR A 112 3.49 8.80 -9.25
C TYR A 112 2.20 9.13 -9.99
N GLU A 113 2.27 9.81 -11.14
CA GLU A 113 1.10 10.15 -11.95
C GLU A 113 0.40 8.92 -12.50
N LEU A 114 1.16 7.94 -13.00
CA LEU A 114 0.60 6.69 -13.50
C LEU A 114 -0.02 5.85 -12.37
N ALA A 115 0.65 5.78 -11.21
CA ALA A 115 0.14 5.06 -10.06
C ALA A 115 -1.16 5.66 -9.55
N ALA A 116 -1.21 6.99 -9.34
CA ALA A 116 -2.42 7.69 -8.94
C ALA A 116 -3.57 7.44 -9.91
N LEU A 117 -3.32 7.50 -11.23
CA LEU A 117 -4.33 7.21 -12.24
C LEU A 117 -4.84 5.77 -12.18
N ASN A 118 -3.93 4.79 -12.10
CA ASN A 118 -4.29 3.37 -12.04
C ASN A 118 -5.05 3.01 -10.77
N PHE A 119 -4.61 3.53 -9.63
CA PHE A 119 -5.22 3.29 -8.32
C PHE A 119 -6.60 3.93 -8.21
N LEU A 120 -6.74 5.21 -8.62
CA LEU A 120 -8.02 5.88 -8.70
C LEU A 120 -8.97 5.12 -9.62
N SER A 121 -8.53 4.76 -10.83
CA SER A 121 -9.35 3.98 -11.78
C SER A 121 -9.70 2.58 -11.25
N GLY A 122 -8.88 2.04 -10.35
CA GLY A 122 -9.09 0.75 -9.69
C GLY A 122 -9.87 0.80 -8.38
N GLY A 123 -10.36 1.97 -7.96
CA GLY A 123 -11.17 2.14 -6.76
C GLY A 123 -10.37 2.28 -5.46
N VAL A 124 -9.06 2.42 -5.56
CA VAL A 124 -8.21 2.77 -4.42
C VAL A 124 -8.40 4.26 -4.12
N THR A 125 -8.73 4.55 -2.88
CA THR A 125 -8.98 5.92 -2.39
C THR A 125 -7.91 6.39 -1.41
N THR A 126 -7.24 5.44 -0.77
CA THR A 126 -6.18 5.67 0.22
C THR A 126 -4.99 4.76 -0.09
N VAL A 127 -3.78 5.33 -0.04
CA VAL A 127 -2.52 4.57 -0.13
C VAL A 127 -1.63 4.83 1.08
N ASN A 128 -0.80 3.87 1.45
CA ASN A 128 0.33 4.06 2.34
C ASN A 128 1.61 3.65 1.62
N SER A 129 2.50 4.60 1.41
CA SER A 129 3.64 4.48 0.53
C SER A 129 4.95 4.83 1.20
N MET A 130 5.97 4.07 0.80
CA MET A 130 7.35 4.27 1.18
C MET A 130 8.16 4.50 -0.09
N ASP A 131 8.76 5.66 -0.25
CA ASP A 131 9.49 6.00 -1.47
C ASP A 131 10.81 6.71 -1.13
N VAL A 132 11.75 6.75 -2.06
CA VAL A 132 13.03 7.46 -1.88
C VAL A 132 12.81 8.98 -1.90
N ARG A 133 11.96 9.48 -2.79
CA ARG A 133 11.57 10.90 -2.89
C ARG A 133 10.06 11.08 -2.81
N PRO A 134 9.45 10.90 -1.63
CA PRO A 134 8.00 10.85 -1.45
C PRO A 134 7.27 12.17 -1.75
N GLY A 135 7.98 13.31 -1.83
CA GLY A 135 7.38 14.62 -2.13
C GLY A 135 6.59 14.64 -3.43
N GLY A 136 7.11 14.02 -4.49
CA GLY A 136 6.38 13.93 -5.77
C GLY A 136 5.09 13.13 -5.67
N GLY A 137 5.07 12.07 -4.87
CA GLY A 137 3.89 11.25 -4.60
C GLY A 137 2.84 12.01 -3.80
N ALA A 138 3.27 12.68 -2.73
CA ALA A 138 2.43 13.51 -1.88
C ALA A 138 1.72 14.62 -2.67
N GLU A 139 2.45 15.35 -3.53
CA GLU A 139 1.87 16.37 -4.42
C GLU A 139 0.89 15.75 -5.42
N THR A 140 1.30 14.69 -6.13
CA THR A 140 0.50 14.08 -7.20
C THR A 140 -0.82 13.51 -6.69
N PHE A 141 -0.78 12.77 -5.58
CA PHE A 141 -1.98 12.19 -4.98
C PHE A 141 -2.88 13.28 -4.37
N GLY A 142 -2.30 14.29 -3.73
CA GLY A 142 -3.05 15.42 -3.18
C GLY A 142 -3.78 16.22 -4.27
N GLU A 143 -3.10 16.52 -5.39
CA GLU A 143 -3.69 17.18 -6.56
C GLU A 143 -4.76 16.34 -7.25
N ALA A 144 -4.56 15.01 -7.33
CA ALA A 144 -5.55 14.09 -7.87
C ALA A 144 -6.81 13.96 -6.98
N GLY A 145 -6.74 14.42 -5.73
CA GLY A 145 -7.83 14.35 -4.74
C GLY A 145 -7.84 13.08 -3.89
N LEU A 146 -6.81 12.22 -4.01
CA LEU A 146 -6.68 10.98 -3.24
C LEU A 146 -6.21 11.25 -1.81
N ARG A 147 -6.38 10.26 -0.94
CA ARG A 147 -5.78 10.20 0.39
C ARG A 147 -4.46 9.43 0.34
N GLY A 148 -3.46 9.86 1.09
CA GLY A 148 -2.18 9.17 1.08
C GLY A 148 -1.35 9.39 2.33
N PHE A 149 -0.68 8.32 2.74
CA PHE A 149 0.37 8.28 3.73
C PHE A 149 1.68 8.08 2.98
N PHE A 150 2.65 8.96 3.20
CA PHE A 150 3.91 8.97 2.46
C PHE A 150 5.07 9.14 3.42
N GLY A 151 6.14 8.40 3.22
CA GLY A 151 7.34 8.54 4.03
C GLY A 151 8.61 8.21 3.24
N MET A 152 9.69 8.88 3.60
CA MET A 152 10.99 8.67 2.98
C MET A 152 11.58 7.35 3.45
N ALA A 153 11.99 6.47 2.52
CA ALA A 153 12.66 5.22 2.84
C ALA A 153 14.04 5.47 3.48
N LEU A 154 14.19 5.19 4.78
CA LEU A 154 15.41 5.38 5.55
C LEU A 154 16.19 4.07 5.66
N SER A 155 17.45 4.06 5.22
CA SER A 155 18.34 2.91 5.35
C SER A 155 19.81 3.31 5.25
N ASP A 156 20.64 2.85 6.17
CA ASP A 156 22.09 3.07 6.20
C ASP A 156 22.92 1.85 5.77
N LEU A 157 22.26 0.72 5.50
CA LEU A 157 22.90 -0.46 4.90
C LEU A 157 22.49 -0.70 3.45
N PHE A 158 21.47 0.00 2.95
CA PHE A 158 21.05 -0.05 1.55
C PHE A 158 21.58 1.14 0.76
N TRP A 159 21.49 2.34 1.33
CA TRP A 159 21.93 3.59 0.69
C TRP A 159 23.34 4.02 1.14
N ASP A 160 24.07 4.69 0.26
CA ASP A 160 25.37 5.32 0.57
C ASP A 160 25.19 6.79 1.08
N VAL A 161 24.10 7.06 1.83
CA VAL A 161 23.76 8.37 2.43
C VAL A 161 23.88 8.29 3.95
N SER A 162 24.42 9.32 4.61
CA SER A 162 24.59 9.32 6.06
C SER A 162 23.26 9.35 6.82
N VAL A 163 23.19 8.70 7.99
CA VAL A 163 21.98 8.69 8.85
C VAL A 163 21.49 10.11 9.12
N GLU A 164 22.36 11.03 9.56
CA GLU A 164 22.00 12.43 9.83
C GLU A 164 21.32 13.10 8.63
N GLU A 165 21.90 12.98 7.44
CA GLU A 165 21.34 13.55 6.21
C GLU A 165 19.98 12.94 5.83
N GLN A 166 19.79 11.63 6.03
CA GLN A 166 18.49 10.98 5.76
C GLN A 166 17.40 11.52 6.70
N PHE A 167 17.71 11.67 7.99
CA PHE A 167 16.76 12.18 8.98
C PHE A 167 16.48 13.69 8.85
N ASP A 168 17.45 14.49 8.39
CA ASP A 168 17.21 15.90 8.04
C ASP A 168 16.19 16.01 6.89
N ARG A 169 16.37 15.21 5.83
CA ARG A 169 15.42 15.17 4.70
C ARG A 169 14.05 14.65 5.11
N ALA A 170 13.99 13.66 6.01
CA ALA A 170 12.74 13.15 6.55
C ALA A 170 11.96 14.23 7.32
N ARG A 171 12.65 15.01 8.17
CA ARG A 171 12.04 16.15 8.89
C ARG A 171 11.53 17.22 7.92
N GLU A 172 12.33 17.59 6.93
CA GLU A 172 11.91 18.55 5.89
C GLU A 172 10.62 18.10 5.20
N PHE A 173 10.56 16.82 4.82
CA PHE A 173 9.37 16.24 4.21
C PHE A 173 8.16 16.23 5.16
N ILE A 174 8.35 15.81 6.42
CA ILE A 174 7.28 15.78 7.43
C ILE A 174 6.71 17.19 7.63
N ASP A 175 7.57 18.19 7.83
CA ASP A 175 7.17 19.58 8.09
C ASP A 175 6.43 20.20 6.90
N GLU A 176 6.73 19.78 5.67
CA GLU A 176 6.08 20.27 4.45
C GLU A 176 4.75 19.59 4.16
N TYR A 177 4.68 18.26 4.28
CA TYR A 177 3.56 17.47 3.75
C TYR A 177 2.61 16.90 4.80
N HIS A 178 3.01 16.78 6.07
CA HIS A 178 2.10 16.25 7.08
C HIS A 178 0.91 17.20 7.30
N GLY A 179 -0.30 16.71 7.02
CA GLY A 179 -1.53 17.50 7.13
C GLY A 179 -1.84 18.35 5.89
N ALA A 180 -1.09 18.20 4.80
CA ALA A 180 -1.35 18.89 3.53
C ALA A 180 -2.67 18.41 2.89
N TYR A 181 -3.19 19.22 1.95
CA TYR A 181 -4.46 18.97 1.24
C TYR A 181 -5.62 18.67 2.21
N ASP A 182 -5.83 19.59 3.17
CA ASP A 182 -6.87 19.50 4.21
C ASP A 182 -6.79 18.21 5.06
N GLY A 183 -5.57 17.69 5.25
CA GLY A 183 -5.29 16.50 6.06
C GLY A 183 -5.45 15.17 5.32
N ARG A 184 -5.69 15.19 4.00
CA ARG A 184 -5.70 13.97 3.16
C ARG A 184 -4.30 13.39 2.94
N ILE A 185 -3.28 14.24 2.95
CA ILE A 185 -1.88 13.82 2.84
C ILE A 185 -1.25 13.85 4.23
N ARG A 186 -0.66 12.74 4.64
CA ARG A 186 -0.02 12.55 5.95
C ARG A 186 1.38 11.97 5.75
N ALA A 187 2.35 12.51 6.47
CA ALA A 187 3.67 11.89 6.52
C ALA A 187 3.67 10.61 7.38
N THR A 188 4.60 9.70 7.10
CA THR A 188 4.94 8.54 7.94
C THR A 188 6.47 8.44 8.08
N ILE A 189 6.92 7.80 9.17
CA ILE A 189 8.34 7.55 9.42
C ILE A 189 8.68 6.15 8.91
N ASN A 190 9.57 6.05 7.92
CA ASN A 190 9.72 4.83 7.14
C ASN A 190 11.16 4.27 7.18
N PRO A 191 11.62 3.68 8.31
CA PRO A 191 12.80 2.83 8.25
C PRO A 191 12.51 1.67 7.28
N HIS A 192 13.40 1.42 6.33
CA HIS A 192 13.14 0.55 5.19
C HIS A 192 12.79 -0.88 5.66
N ASP A 193 13.76 -1.62 6.20
CA ASP A 193 13.52 -2.96 6.78
C ASP A 193 14.40 -3.26 7.99
N ASP A 194 13.97 -4.26 8.76
CA ASP A 194 14.75 -4.85 9.86
C ASP A 194 16.10 -5.46 9.45
N TRP A 195 16.29 -5.81 8.17
CA TRP A 195 17.55 -6.35 7.66
C TRP A 195 18.44 -5.30 6.98
N SER A 196 17.93 -4.13 6.62
CA SER A 196 18.66 -3.09 5.90
C SER A 196 19.00 -1.87 6.77
N CYS A 197 18.74 -1.93 8.07
CA CYS A 197 18.96 -0.82 8.99
C CYS A 197 19.88 -1.23 10.16
N THR A 198 20.84 -0.38 10.53
CA THR A 198 21.61 -0.59 11.77
C THR A 198 20.84 -0.14 12.99
N ARG A 199 21.28 -0.57 14.19
CA ARG A 199 20.75 -0.06 15.47
C ARG A 199 20.81 1.47 15.57
N GLU A 200 21.85 2.11 15.01
CA GLU A 200 21.96 3.57 15.03
C GLU A 200 20.80 4.22 14.26
N LEU A 201 20.44 3.68 13.08
CA LEU A 201 19.28 4.15 12.34
C LEU A 201 17.98 3.94 13.13
N TRP A 202 17.80 2.77 13.76
CA TRP A 202 16.61 2.48 14.59
C TRP A 202 16.47 3.41 15.80
N GLU A 203 17.59 3.76 16.46
CA GLU A 203 17.61 4.71 17.56
C GLU A 203 17.21 6.13 17.08
N HIS A 204 17.71 6.55 15.92
CA HIS A 204 17.28 7.82 15.30
C HIS A 204 15.82 7.80 14.84
N THR A 205 15.30 6.65 14.37
CA THR A 205 13.88 6.47 14.07
C THR A 205 13.03 6.71 15.32
N ALA A 206 13.45 6.16 16.46
CA ALA A 206 12.75 6.37 17.73
C ALA A 206 12.78 7.84 18.17
N GLU A 207 13.92 8.52 18.04
CA GLU A 207 14.03 9.96 18.29
C GLU A 207 13.07 10.77 17.40
N LEU A 208 13.00 10.46 16.10
CA LEU A 208 12.09 11.13 15.17
C LEU A 208 10.61 10.83 15.52
N ALA A 209 10.30 9.60 15.92
CA ALA A 209 8.95 9.22 16.34
C ALA A 209 8.54 9.92 17.65
N ASP A 210 9.48 10.21 18.55
CA ASP A 210 9.23 11.03 19.75
C ASP A 210 9.03 12.52 19.41
N GLU A 211 9.72 13.03 18.38
CA GLU A 211 9.53 14.39 17.87
C GLU A 211 8.13 14.58 17.24
N TYR A 212 7.62 13.55 16.55
CA TYR A 212 6.34 13.56 15.85
C TYR A 212 5.42 12.40 16.33
N PRO A 213 4.84 12.51 17.54
CA PRO A 213 4.14 11.40 18.20
C PRO A 213 2.86 10.95 17.49
N ASP A 214 2.30 11.78 16.60
CA ASP A 214 1.05 11.48 15.87
C ASP A 214 1.33 10.72 14.54
N LEU A 215 2.58 10.42 14.20
CA LEU A 215 2.95 9.72 12.95
C LEU A 215 3.08 8.22 13.16
N LEU A 216 2.66 7.49 12.14
CA LEU A 216 2.92 6.05 12.03
C LEU A 216 4.38 5.78 11.72
N VAL A 217 4.85 4.62 12.16
CA VAL A 217 6.13 4.03 11.78
C VAL A 217 5.85 2.84 10.86
N HIS A 218 6.23 2.96 9.59
CA HIS A 218 5.91 1.99 8.56
C HIS A 218 7.19 1.33 8.04
N THR A 219 7.32 0.02 8.18
CA THR A 219 8.56 -0.72 7.87
C THR A 219 8.29 -2.12 7.37
N HIS A 220 9.17 -2.65 6.52
CA HIS A 220 9.16 -4.08 6.20
C HIS A 220 9.75 -4.86 7.38
N LEU A 221 9.01 -5.85 7.87
CA LEU A 221 9.34 -6.55 9.10
C LEU A 221 9.13 -8.05 8.94
N LEU A 222 10.11 -8.85 9.37
CA LEU A 222 10.08 -10.32 9.26
C LEU A 222 9.79 -10.81 7.83
N GLU A 223 10.27 -10.09 6.82
CA GLU A 223 10.01 -10.43 5.42
C GLU A 223 11.03 -11.47 4.90
N LEU A 224 12.29 -11.41 5.33
CA LEU A 224 13.40 -12.24 4.83
C LEU A 224 14.02 -13.07 5.95
N GLU A 225 14.64 -14.21 5.61
CA GLU A 225 15.36 -15.03 6.60
C GLU A 225 16.51 -14.25 7.28
N ALA A 226 16.97 -13.18 6.62
CA ALA A 226 17.97 -12.25 7.12
C ALA A 226 17.47 -11.39 8.29
N SER A 227 16.16 -11.14 8.42
CA SER A 227 15.54 -10.26 9.43
C SER A 227 16.06 -10.51 10.85
N ASN A 228 15.77 -11.69 11.42
CA ASN A 228 16.22 -12.04 12.78
C ASN A 228 17.75 -12.12 12.88
N THR A 229 18.46 -12.44 11.80
CA THR A 229 19.93 -12.44 11.78
C THR A 229 20.48 -11.02 11.90
N MET A 230 19.90 -10.06 11.19
CA MET A 230 20.31 -8.67 11.30
C MET A 230 19.94 -8.07 12.65
N ALA A 231 18.76 -8.40 13.20
CA ALA A 231 18.38 -7.98 14.55
C ALA A 231 19.41 -8.41 15.61
N ARG A 232 19.91 -9.66 15.52
CA ARG A 232 21.04 -10.12 16.36
C ARG A 232 22.35 -9.41 16.08
N SER A 233 22.63 -9.07 14.82
CA SER A 233 23.78 -8.22 14.48
C SER A 233 23.65 -6.80 15.04
N ASN A 234 22.42 -6.33 15.28
CA ASN A 234 22.09 -5.09 15.94
C ASN A 234 21.99 -5.24 17.47
N GLY A 235 22.28 -6.41 18.02
CA GLY A 235 22.37 -6.64 19.47
C GLY A 235 21.04 -6.98 20.15
N ALA A 236 19.97 -7.22 19.40
CA ALA A 236 18.69 -7.72 19.92
C ALA A 236 18.56 -9.25 19.77
N GLU A 237 17.52 -9.86 20.33
CA GLU A 237 17.29 -11.32 20.20
C GLU A 237 16.66 -11.69 18.84
N ASP A 238 15.67 -10.91 18.41
CA ASP A 238 14.91 -11.02 17.16
C ASP A 238 14.44 -9.62 16.70
N SER A 239 13.77 -9.55 15.53
CA SER A 239 13.34 -8.27 14.95
C SER A 239 12.37 -7.51 15.86
N LEU A 240 11.39 -8.18 16.48
CA LEU A 240 10.45 -7.49 17.37
C LEU A 240 11.16 -7.02 18.65
N ALA A 241 12.15 -7.75 19.16
CA ALA A 241 12.94 -7.34 20.31
C ALA A 241 13.80 -6.11 19.98
N LEU A 242 14.27 -5.99 18.75
CA LEU A 242 14.95 -4.78 18.30
C LEU A 242 14.01 -3.56 18.36
N LEU A 243 12.78 -3.71 17.87
CA LEU A 243 11.79 -2.62 17.89
C LEU A 243 11.35 -2.30 19.33
N ASP A 244 11.14 -3.30 20.18
CA ASP A 244 10.82 -3.13 21.61
C ASP A 244 11.95 -2.41 22.37
N ASP A 245 13.21 -2.82 22.14
CA ASP A 245 14.39 -2.21 22.77
C ASP A 245 14.51 -0.71 22.50
N VAL A 246 14.11 -0.26 21.31
CA VAL A 246 14.15 1.16 20.90
C VAL A 246 12.81 1.88 21.11
N GLY A 247 11.78 1.19 21.59
CA GLY A 247 10.46 1.78 21.87
C GLY A 247 9.60 2.05 20.63
N LEU A 248 9.75 1.24 19.58
CA LEU A 248 8.99 1.32 18.32
C LEU A 248 8.02 0.15 18.11
N LEU A 249 7.92 -0.78 19.05
CA LEU A 249 6.88 -1.81 19.07
C LEU A 249 5.67 -1.28 19.84
N ASP A 250 4.86 -0.47 19.18
CA ASP A 250 3.66 0.16 19.74
C ASP A 250 2.53 0.30 18.69
N ASP A 251 1.47 1.00 19.05
CA ASP A 251 0.25 1.21 18.25
C ASP A 251 0.47 2.06 16.98
N ARG A 252 1.66 2.64 16.82
CA ARG A 252 2.05 3.40 15.61
C ARG A 252 2.70 2.51 14.57
N LEU A 253 3.08 1.28 14.91
CA LEU A 253 3.79 0.39 14.00
C LEU A 253 2.85 -0.23 12.96
N VAL A 254 3.21 -0.06 11.68
CA VAL A 254 2.64 -0.78 10.53
C VAL A 254 3.73 -1.66 9.93
N ALA A 255 3.65 -2.96 10.22
CA ALA A 255 4.60 -3.95 9.75
C ALA A 255 4.18 -4.51 8.38
N ALA A 256 4.89 -4.15 7.32
CA ALA A 256 4.68 -4.72 6.01
C ALA A 256 5.22 -6.16 5.93
N HIS A 257 4.45 -7.00 5.23
CA HIS A 257 4.71 -8.42 4.95
C HIS A 257 4.58 -9.38 6.14
N PHE A 258 5.44 -9.27 7.16
CA PHE A 258 5.34 -10.09 8.37
C PHE A 258 5.33 -11.62 8.11
N ARG A 259 6.15 -12.05 7.15
CA ARG A 259 6.03 -13.36 6.49
C ARG A 259 6.61 -14.53 7.29
N LEU A 260 7.64 -14.25 8.09
CA LEU A 260 8.36 -15.21 8.92
C LEU A 260 7.94 -15.22 10.38
N ALA A 261 6.87 -14.49 10.71
CA ALA A 261 6.34 -14.39 12.05
C ALA A 261 5.89 -15.73 12.62
N ASP A 262 6.26 -16.00 13.86
CA ASP A 262 5.80 -17.13 14.63
C ASP A 262 4.71 -16.75 15.65
N GLY A 263 4.33 -17.70 16.50
CA GLY A 263 3.25 -17.48 17.48
C GLY A 263 3.60 -16.49 18.59
N GLU A 264 4.88 -16.32 18.92
CA GLU A 264 5.35 -15.32 19.88
C GLU A 264 5.34 -13.93 19.23
N ASP A 265 5.79 -13.84 17.97
CA ASP A 265 5.73 -12.59 17.20
C ASP A 265 4.29 -12.06 17.12
N ILE A 266 3.32 -12.93 16.79
CA ILE A 266 1.90 -12.57 16.72
C ILE A 266 1.38 -12.03 18.06
N GLN A 267 1.75 -12.64 19.19
CA GLN A 267 1.28 -12.21 20.51
C GLN A 267 1.87 -10.84 20.88
N ARG A 268 3.16 -10.64 20.63
CA ARG A 268 3.85 -9.37 20.92
C ARG A 268 3.30 -8.23 20.07
N THR A 269 3.03 -8.46 18.78
CA THR A 269 2.37 -7.49 17.91
C THR A 269 0.98 -7.13 18.42
N ALA A 270 0.18 -8.12 18.84
CA ALA A 270 -1.16 -7.89 19.39
C ALA A 270 -1.13 -7.15 20.74
N GLU A 271 -0.18 -7.48 21.62
CA GLU A 271 -0.02 -6.80 22.92
C GLU A 271 0.44 -5.35 22.79
N ALA A 272 1.13 -5.03 21.69
CA ALA A 272 1.57 -3.69 21.34
C ALA A 272 0.52 -2.86 20.59
N ASP A 273 -0.64 -3.45 20.25
CA ASP A 273 -1.65 -2.86 19.36
C ASP A 273 -1.09 -2.44 17.98
N ALA A 274 0.00 -3.10 17.55
CA ALA A 274 0.64 -2.86 16.25
C ALA A 274 -0.15 -3.53 15.11
N SER A 275 0.01 -2.99 13.90
CA SER A 275 -0.74 -3.39 12.70
C SER A 275 0.13 -4.06 11.62
N VAL A 276 -0.50 -4.79 10.70
CA VAL A 276 0.20 -5.50 9.61
C VAL A 276 -0.37 -5.15 8.23
N ALA A 277 0.50 -4.90 7.25
CA ALA A 277 0.13 -4.79 5.84
C ALA A 277 0.51 -6.08 5.09
N HIS A 278 -0.48 -6.85 4.65
CA HIS A 278 -0.28 -8.12 3.96
C HIS A 278 -0.24 -7.95 2.44
N CYS A 279 0.89 -8.30 1.82
CA CYS A 279 1.13 -8.24 0.37
C CYS A 279 1.30 -9.67 -0.20
N PRO A 280 0.23 -10.36 -0.60
CA PRO A 280 0.33 -11.76 -1.02
C PRO A 280 0.95 -11.96 -2.40
N SER A 281 0.65 -11.10 -3.39
CA SER A 281 1.09 -11.35 -4.78
C SER A 281 2.60 -11.27 -4.95
N ILE A 282 3.25 -10.29 -4.31
CA ILE A 282 4.69 -10.08 -4.43
C ILE A 282 5.48 -11.33 -4.06
N PHE A 283 5.14 -12.01 -2.96
CA PHE A 283 5.80 -13.26 -2.54
C PHE A 283 5.26 -14.50 -3.24
N CYS A 284 4.18 -14.42 -4.02
CA CYS A 284 3.86 -15.45 -5.00
C CYS A 284 4.86 -15.43 -6.17
N TYR A 285 5.32 -14.24 -6.56
CA TYR A 285 6.25 -14.04 -7.67
C TYR A 285 7.71 -14.17 -7.22
N TRP A 286 8.09 -13.45 -6.16
CA TRP A 286 9.48 -13.21 -5.74
C TRP A 286 9.82 -13.88 -4.42
N ASN A 287 9.38 -15.13 -4.25
CA ASN A 287 9.72 -15.88 -3.05
C ASN A 287 11.22 -16.19 -2.99
N THR A 288 11.89 -15.76 -1.91
CA THR A 288 13.34 -15.89 -1.75
C THR A 288 13.82 -17.30 -1.41
N GLY A 289 12.91 -18.25 -1.18
CA GLY A 289 13.23 -19.64 -0.80
C GLY A 289 12.22 -20.68 -1.27
N GLY A 290 12.64 -21.94 -1.39
CA GLY A 290 11.78 -23.05 -1.85
C GLY A 290 10.68 -23.46 -0.87
N ASP A 291 10.84 -23.15 0.42
CA ASP A 291 9.84 -23.38 1.45
C ASP A 291 8.99 -22.12 1.63
N VAL A 292 7.82 -22.10 0.99
CA VAL A 292 6.94 -20.94 1.00
C VAL A 292 6.42 -20.66 2.40
N GLN A 293 6.87 -19.55 3.00
CA GLN A 293 6.28 -18.98 4.21
C GLN A 293 5.35 -17.84 3.81
N TRP A 294 4.21 -17.73 4.49
CA TRP A 294 3.19 -16.73 4.22
C TRP A 294 2.86 -16.03 5.53
N THR A 295 2.56 -14.74 5.46
CA THR A 295 2.01 -13.97 6.57
C THR A 295 0.89 -14.77 7.27
N PRO A 296 0.97 -14.96 8.60
CA PRO A 296 0.00 -15.75 9.34
C PRO A 296 -1.29 -14.95 9.62
N VAL A 297 -1.93 -14.45 8.56
CA VAL A 297 -3.08 -13.53 8.65
C VAL A 297 -4.25 -14.10 9.46
N PRO A 298 -4.71 -15.36 9.28
CA PRO A 298 -5.78 -15.90 10.12
C PRO A 298 -5.43 -15.89 11.61
N GLU A 299 -4.17 -16.17 11.95
CA GLU A 299 -3.69 -16.19 13.32
C GLU A 299 -3.54 -14.76 13.90
N LEU A 300 -3.02 -13.81 13.11
CA LEU A 300 -2.95 -12.39 13.46
C LEU A 300 -4.34 -11.80 13.75
N ARG A 301 -5.29 -11.98 12.82
CA ARG A 301 -6.67 -11.49 12.98
C ARG A 301 -7.37 -12.16 14.16
N ALA A 302 -7.10 -13.44 14.43
CA ALA A 302 -7.63 -14.12 15.62
C ALA A 302 -7.03 -13.60 16.94
N ALA A 303 -5.82 -13.05 16.91
CA ALA A 303 -5.18 -12.38 18.04
C ALA A 303 -5.65 -10.93 18.24
N GLY A 304 -6.39 -10.36 17.28
CA GLY A 304 -6.89 -8.99 17.32
C GLY A 304 -5.99 -7.96 16.63
N VAL A 305 -5.00 -8.41 15.85
CA VAL A 305 -4.16 -7.52 15.04
C VAL A 305 -4.95 -7.04 13.82
N ASP A 306 -4.92 -5.74 13.55
CA ASP A 306 -5.46 -5.15 12.33
C ASP A 306 -4.57 -5.50 11.14
N VAL A 307 -5.18 -6.10 10.10
CA VAL A 307 -4.45 -6.56 8.92
C VAL A 307 -5.07 -5.96 7.64
N GLY A 308 -4.39 -4.96 7.08
CA GLY A 308 -4.71 -4.39 5.77
C GLY A 308 -4.12 -5.19 4.61
N LEU A 309 -4.60 -4.96 3.39
CA LEU A 309 -3.98 -5.47 2.16
C LEU A 309 -3.09 -4.41 1.52
N GLY A 310 -1.90 -4.82 1.07
CA GLY A 310 -0.97 -4.02 0.29
C GLY A 310 -0.69 -4.65 -1.07
N ILE A 311 -0.38 -3.82 -2.06
CA ILE A 311 0.06 -4.30 -3.39
C ILE A 311 1.59 -4.42 -3.46
N ASP A 312 2.31 -3.63 -2.65
CA ASP A 312 3.78 -3.52 -2.68
C ASP A 312 4.29 -2.88 -4.00
N ASP A 313 5.46 -3.29 -4.47
CA ASP A 313 6.04 -3.05 -5.79
C ASP A 313 5.18 -3.65 -6.91
N HIS A 314 4.09 -2.97 -7.25
CA HIS A 314 3.13 -3.42 -8.27
C HIS A 314 3.74 -3.65 -9.67
N TYR A 315 4.90 -3.06 -9.95
CA TYR A 315 5.67 -3.20 -11.19
C TYR A 315 6.64 -4.40 -11.17
N TRP A 316 6.82 -5.08 -10.04
CA TRP A 316 7.56 -6.36 -9.99
C TRP A 316 6.71 -7.55 -10.43
N HIS A 317 5.38 -7.45 -10.34
CA HIS A 317 4.44 -8.52 -10.68
C HIS A 317 3.30 -8.06 -11.60
N ASP A 318 3.41 -6.84 -12.14
CA ASP A 318 2.53 -6.23 -13.14
C ASP A 318 1.05 -6.20 -12.77
N SER A 319 0.74 -5.87 -11.51
CA SER A 319 -0.63 -5.83 -11.00
C SER A 319 -0.87 -4.66 -10.06
N TYR A 320 -1.83 -3.80 -10.40
CA TYR A 320 -2.32 -2.68 -9.58
C TYR A 320 -3.68 -2.96 -8.90
N SER A 321 -4.05 -4.24 -8.77
CA SER A 321 -5.40 -4.65 -8.38
C SER A 321 -5.47 -5.12 -6.92
N LEU A 322 -6.00 -4.27 -6.02
CA LEU A 322 -6.31 -4.69 -4.64
C LEU A 322 -7.38 -5.81 -4.59
N PHE A 323 -8.36 -5.81 -5.49
CA PHE A 323 -9.28 -6.96 -5.62
C PHE A 323 -8.52 -8.26 -5.94
N GLY A 324 -7.44 -8.15 -6.71
CA GLY A 324 -6.49 -9.23 -6.97
C GLY A 324 -5.80 -9.70 -5.71
N GLU A 325 -5.27 -8.77 -4.89
CA GLU A 325 -4.63 -9.09 -3.61
C GLU A 325 -5.58 -9.83 -2.66
N ALA A 326 -6.84 -9.40 -2.54
CA ALA A 326 -7.83 -10.11 -1.71
C ALA A 326 -8.07 -11.55 -2.18
N ARG A 327 -8.13 -11.77 -3.49
CA ARG A 327 -8.23 -13.12 -4.06
C ARG A 327 -6.97 -13.93 -3.79
N GLN A 328 -5.79 -13.34 -3.91
CA GLN A 328 -4.52 -14.02 -3.70
C GLN A 328 -4.29 -14.37 -2.23
N ALA A 329 -4.61 -13.48 -1.28
CA ALA A 329 -4.59 -13.77 0.15
C ALA A 329 -5.35 -15.06 0.47
N ARG A 330 -6.57 -15.19 -0.07
CA ARG A 330 -7.38 -16.40 0.08
C ARG A 330 -6.72 -17.64 -0.50
N LEU A 331 -6.26 -17.56 -1.75
CA LEU A 331 -5.73 -18.72 -2.46
C LEU A 331 -4.42 -19.20 -1.82
N ALA A 332 -3.51 -18.29 -1.48
CA ALA A 332 -2.25 -18.59 -0.81
C ALA A 332 -2.49 -19.25 0.56
N ALA A 333 -3.39 -18.69 1.39
CA ALA A 333 -3.70 -19.28 2.68
C ALA A 333 -4.34 -20.68 2.55
N ASN A 334 -5.26 -20.87 1.61
CA ASN A 334 -5.88 -22.17 1.37
C ASN A 334 -4.88 -23.21 0.87
N LEU A 335 -3.91 -22.81 0.02
CA LEU A 335 -2.86 -23.69 -0.49
C LEU A 335 -1.92 -24.14 0.64
N LYS A 336 -1.55 -23.22 1.53
CA LYS A 336 -0.65 -23.51 2.67
C LYS A 336 -1.34 -24.34 3.76
N ARG A 337 -2.60 -24.04 4.04
CA ARG A 337 -3.39 -24.64 5.14
C ARG A 337 -4.46 -25.57 4.56
N SER A 338 -5.70 -25.10 4.46
CA SER A 338 -6.83 -25.80 3.87
C SER A 338 -7.94 -24.82 3.52
N THR A 339 -9.06 -25.27 2.98
CA THR A 339 -10.22 -24.40 2.71
C THR A 339 -10.74 -23.71 3.98
N GLY A 340 -11.34 -22.52 3.84
CA GLY A 340 -12.02 -21.84 4.94
C GLY A 340 -11.10 -21.02 5.84
N GLN A 341 -9.97 -20.52 5.31
CA GLN A 341 -9.11 -19.59 6.05
C GLN A 341 -9.67 -18.16 6.10
N TYR A 342 -10.59 -17.83 5.19
CA TYR A 342 -11.25 -16.53 5.13
C TYR A 342 -12.71 -16.67 4.74
N ASP A 343 -13.59 -16.05 5.52
CA ASP A 343 -14.89 -15.61 5.06
C ASP A 343 -14.72 -14.45 4.07
N SER A 344 -15.63 -14.34 3.11
CA SER A 344 -15.52 -13.25 2.11
C SER A 344 -15.75 -11.87 2.71
N MET A 345 -16.53 -11.75 3.78
CA MET A 345 -16.69 -10.45 4.44
C MET A 345 -15.39 -10.00 5.10
N GLU A 346 -14.58 -10.92 5.63
CA GLU A 346 -13.26 -10.59 6.22
C GLU A 346 -12.34 -9.97 5.18
N LEU A 347 -12.26 -10.54 3.98
CA LEU A 347 -11.45 -9.96 2.90
C LEU A 347 -11.99 -8.60 2.40
N VAL A 348 -13.31 -8.39 2.41
CA VAL A 348 -13.87 -7.05 2.14
C VAL A 348 -13.45 -6.05 3.22
N ARG A 349 -13.41 -6.47 4.49
CA ARG A 349 -12.93 -5.63 5.59
C ARG A 349 -11.45 -5.30 5.43
N MET A 350 -10.60 -6.29 5.11
CA MET A 350 -9.17 -6.09 4.81
C MET A 350 -8.92 -5.16 3.61
N LEU A 351 -9.83 -5.14 2.63
CA LEU A 351 -9.80 -4.20 1.50
C LEU A 351 -10.14 -2.75 1.90
N THR A 352 -10.78 -2.55 3.06
CA THR A 352 -11.42 -1.29 3.44
C THR A 352 -11.13 -0.95 4.91
N ILE A 353 -12.04 -1.24 5.83
CA ILE A 353 -11.97 -0.82 7.23
C ILE A 353 -10.74 -1.33 7.97
N GLU A 354 -10.33 -2.59 7.80
CA GLU A 354 -9.15 -3.14 8.50
C GLU A 354 -7.85 -2.53 7.93
N GLY A 355 -7.84 -2.10 6.67
CA GLY A 355 -6.75 -1.28 6.13
C GLY A 355 -6.74 0.15 6.68
N ALA A 356 -7.91 0.74 6.94
CA ALA A 356 -8.02 2.04 7.59
C ALA A 356 -7.65 2.01 9.07
N GLU A 357 -8.05 0.95 9.79
CA GLU A 357 -7.69 0.66 11.18
C GLU A 357 -6.16 0.49 11.29
N ALA A 358 -5.56 -0.29 10.39
CA ALA A 358 -4.10 -0.45 10.30
C ALA A 358 -3.34 0.87 10.06
N LEU A 359 -3.99 1.90 9.50
CA LEU A 359 -3.41 3.22 9.25
C LEU A 359 -3.88 4.27 10.29
N GLY A 360 -4.48 3.85 11.40
CA GLY A 360 -4.94 4.75 12.47
C GLY A 360 -6.07 5.70 12.07
N VAL A 361 -6.79 5.41 10.97
CA VAL A 361 -7.89 6.23 10.42
C VAL A 361 -9.20 5.46 10.30
N GLY A 362 -9.31 4.35 11.02
CA GLY A 362 -10.52 3.53 11.10
C GLY A 362 -11.75 4.35 11.53
N ASP A 363 -11.60 5.36 12.38
CA ASP A 363 -12.71 6.24 12.79
C ASP A 363 -13.12 7.27 11.71
N GLU A 364 -12.30 7.48 10.68
CA GLU A 364 -12.53 8.49 9.65
C GLU A 364 -13.07 7.90 8.34
N ILE A 365 -12.58 6.72 7.91
CA ILE A 365 -12.88 6.10 6.62
C ILE A 365 -13.11 4.58 6.77
N GLY A 366 -13.15 3.85 5.66
CA GLY A 366 -13.14 2.38 5.65
C GLY A 366 -14.51 1.73 5.83
N SER A 367 -15.52 2.46 6.30
CA SER A 367 -16.92 2.02 6.37
C SER A 367 -17.89 3.15 6.01
N LEU A 368 -19.10 2.79 5.57
CA LEU A 368 -20.17 3.74 5.25
C LEU A 368 -21.03 3.99 6.50
N GLU A 369 -20.59 4.95 7.31
CA GLU A 369 -21.24 5.30 8.57
C GLU A 369 -21.43 6.82 8.69
N PRO A 370 -22.60 7.29 9.19
CA PRO A 370 -22.79 8.71 9.45
C PRO A 370 -21.67 9.31 10.31
N GLY A 371 -21.08 10.41 9.85
CA GLY A 371 -19.97 11.10 10.48
C GLY A 371 -18.61 10.81 9.84
N LYS A 372 -18.42 9.65 9.20
CA LYS A 372 -17.19 9.33 8.47
C LYS A 372 -17.04 10.15 7.18
N ARG A 373 -15.80 10.30 6.71
CA ARG A 373 -15.47 10.91 5.42
C ARG A 373 -16.02 10.05 4.29
N ALA A 374 -16.46 10.70 3.21
CA ALA A 374 -17.07 10.03 2.07
C ALA A 374 -16.00 9.54 1.07
N ASP A 375 -15.28 8.50 1.47
CA ASP A 375 -14.38 7.73 0.60
C ASP A 375 -15.15 6.49 0.12
N VAL A 376 -15.72 6.58 -1.09
CA VAL A 376 -16.77 5.68 -1.60
C VAL A 376 -16.49 5.26 -3.03
N ILE A 377 -16.73 3.98 -3.35
CA ILE A 377 -16.69 3.46 -4.72
C ILE A 377 -18.04 2.86 -5.13
N LEU A 378 -18.35 2.96 -6.42
CA LEU A 378 -19.49 2.27 -7.05
C LEU A 378 -18.96 1.26 -8.06
N LEU A 379 -19.32 0.00 -7.89
CA LEU A 379 -19.05 -1.08 -8.84
C LEU A 379 -20.25 -1.32 -9.75
N ASP A 380 -20.03 -1.45 -11.06
CA ASP A 380 -21.01 -1.94 -12.02
C ASP A 380 -21.19 -3.46 -11.84
N VAL A 381 -22.31 -3.85 -11.20
CA VAL A 381 -22.66 -5.25 -10.95
C VAL A 381 -23.71 -5.79 -11.92
N GLU A 382 -24.05 -5.06 -12.98
CA GLU A 382 -24.90 -5.55 -14.07
C GLU A 382 -24.12 -6.44 -15.05
N LYS A 383 -22.79 -6.37 -15.02
CA LYS A 383 -21.94 -7.21 -15.87
C LYS A 383 -22.24 -8.71 -15.66
N PRO A 384 -22.24 -9.53 -16.72
CA PRO A 384 -22.64 -10.94 -16.63
C PRO A 384 -21.91 -11.78 -15.57
N LYS A 385 -20.66 -11.42 -15.23
CA LYS A 385 -19.86 -12.14 -14.21
C LYS A 385 -20.40 -12.05 -12.78
N PHE A 386 -21.30 -11.10 -12.51
CA PHE A 386 -21.99 -10.95 -11.24
C PHE A 386 -23.34 -11.68 -11.19
N THR A 387 -23.81 -12.28 -12.30
CA THR A 387 -25.12 -12.94 -12.35
C THR A 387 -25.04 -14.44 -11.98
N PRO A 388 -25.86 -14.95 -11.03
CA PRO A 388 -26.82 -14.20 -10.21
C PRO A 388 -26.13 -13.42 -9.10
N LEU A 389 -26.59 -12.19 -8.82
CA LEU A 389 -26.03 -11.34 -7.76
C LEU A 389 -26.40 -11.94 -6.41
N THR A 390 -25.48 -12.72 -5.86
CA THR A 390 -25.66 -13.51 -4.64
C THR A 390 -24.34 -13.54 -3.89
N ASN A 391 -24.39 -13.47 -2.55
CA ASN A 391 -23.19 -13.38 -1.72
C ASN A 391 -22.24 -12.28 -2.21
N ILE A 392 -22.70 -11.03 -2.13
CA ILE A 392 -21.97 -9.84 -2.61
C ILE A 392 -20.52 -9.81 -2.11
N PRO A 393 -20.22 -10.04 -0.82
CA PRO A 393 -18.82 -10.06 -0.37
C PRO A 393 -17.96 -11.06 -1.15
N ALA A 394 -18.49 -12.24 -1.47
CA ALA A 394 -17.75 -13.22 -2.26
C ALA A 394 -17.56 -12.82 -3.72
N GLN A 395 -18.53 -12.11 -4.30
CA GLN A 395 -18.36 -11.60 -5.66
C GLN A 395 -17.38 -10.43 -5.71
N VAL A 396 -17.37 -9.56 -4.69
CA VAL A 396 -16.36 -8.51 -4.53
C VAL A 396 -14.95 -9.12 -4.45
N THR A 397 -14.73 -10.07 -3.56
CA THR A 397 -13.38 -10.59 -3.30
C THR A 397 -12.86 -11.57 -4.36
N ASN A 398 -13.74 -12.19 -5.15
CA ASN A 398 -13.34 -13.24 -6.10
C ASN A 398 -13.50 -12.86 -7.57
N ASN A 399 -14.46 -11.97 -7.90
CA ASN A 399 -14.85 -11.67 -9.28
C ASN A 399 -14.66 -10.19 -9.66
N ALA A 400 -14.74 -9.26 -8.70
CA ALA A 400 -14.54 -7.84 -8.98
C ALA A 400 -13.11 -7.59 -9.48
N ALA A 401 -12.98 -6.57 -10.30
CA ALA A 401 -11.73 -6.12 -10.87
C ALA A 401 -11.75 -4.59 -11.01
N PRO A 402 -10.58 -3.94 -11.17
CA PRO A 402 -10.49 -2.49 -11.39
C PRO A 402 -11.48 -1.97 -12.45
N ALA A 403 -11.63 -2.71 -13.55
CA ALA A 403 -12.53 -2.35 -14.64
C ALA A 403 -14.03 -2.31 -14.28
N ASP A 404 -14.45 -2.80 -13.10
CA ASP A 404 -15.83 -2.69 -12.61
C ASP A 404 -16.09 -1.43 -11.82
N VAL A 405 -15.04 -0.72 -11.39
CA VAL A 405 -15.19 0.55 -10.68
C VAL A 405 -15.68 1.60 -11.68
N GLU A 406 -16.86 2.15 -11.43
CA GLU A 406 -17.50 3.14 -12.29
C GLU A 406 -17.33 4.56 -11.73
N THR A 407 -17.51 4.72 -10.42
CA THR A 407 -17.46 6.02 -9.74
C THR A 407 -16.59 5.91 -8.50
N VAL A 408 -15.77 6.93 -8.27
CA VAL A 408 -14.89 7.07 -7.11
C VAL A 408 -15.11 8.45 -6.52
N ILE A 409 -15.40 8.47 -5.22
CA ILE A 409 -15.60 9.67 -4.43
C ILE A 409 -14.60 9.61 -3.28
N VAL A 410 -13.85 10.69 -3.05
CA VAL A 410 -12.91 10.80 -1.93
C VAL A 410 -13.18 12.10 -1.22
N ASP A 411 -13.35 12.04 0.11
CA ASP A 411 -13.70 13.20 0.92
C ASP A 411 -14.92 13.98 0.37
N GLY A 412 -15.86 13.27 -0.27
CA GLY A 412 -17.06 13.80 -0.92
C GLY A 412 -16.88 14.32 -2.34
N ASP A 413 -15.65 14.51 -2.81
CA ASP A 413 -15.35 14.97 -4.16
C ASP A 413 -15.39 13.80 -5.17
N VAL A 414 -16.08 13.98 -6.29
CA VAL A 414 -16.17 12.96 -7.35
C VAL A 414 -14.93 12.99 -8.23
N LEU A 415 -14.01 12.04 -8.01
CA LEU A 415 -12.76 11.93 -8.76
C LEU A 415 -12.91 11.16 -10.07
N MET A 416 -13.82 10.19 -10.11
CA MET A 416 -14.19 9.44 -11.32
C MET A 416 -15.70 9.23 -11.36
N LYS A 417 -16.30 9.31 -12.55
CA LYS A 417 -17.73 9.04 -12.75
C LYS A 417 -17.96 8.38 -14.10
N ALA A 418 -18.73 7.29 -14.13
CA ALA A 418 -19.00 6.53 -15.36
C ALA A 418 -17.72 6.08 -16.09
N GLY A 419 -16.64 5.79 -15.34
CA GLY A 419 -15.32 5.46 -15.87
C GLY A 419 -14.49 6.64 -16.37
N ASP A 420 -15.04 7.86 -16.36
CA ASP A 420 -14.32 9.07 -16.75
C ASP A 420 -13.66 9.71 -15.51
N VAL A 421 -12.32 9.70 -15.46
CA VAL A 421 -11.52 10.42 -14.46
C VAL A 421 -11.69 11.94 -14.64
N LYS A 422 -11.89 12.67 -13.53
CA LYS A 422 -12.23 14.11 -13.52
C LYS A 422 -11.11 15.01 -13.01
N THR A 423 -10.19 14.47 -12.23
CA THR A 423 -9.10 15.22 -11.59
C THR A 423 -7.75 15.06 -12.27
N MET A 424 -7.64 14.17 -13.26
CA MET A 424 -6.41 13.92 -14.01
C MET A 424 -6.70 13.86 -15.52
N GLU A 425 -5.82 14.45 -16.32
CA GLU A 425 -5.86 14.35 -17.78
C GLU A 425 -5.23 13.02 -18.23
N THR A 426 -6.05 11.99 -18.37
CA THR A 426 -5.62 10.59 -18.60
C THR A 426 -4.65 10.43 -19.77
N ASP A 427 -4.96 10.98 -20.93
CA ASP A 427 -4.08 10.89 -22.11
C ASP A 427 -2.77 11.66 -21.88
N ALA A 428 -2.80 12.81 -21.20
CA ALA A 428 -1.60 13.58 -20.92
C ALA A 428 -0.68 12.88 -19.90
N VAL A 429 -1.22 12.15 -18.93
CA VAL A 429 -0.45 11.28 -18.03
C VAL A 429 0.24 10.19 -18.84
N ARG A 430 -0.50 9.51 -19.73
CA ARG A 430 0.05 8.44 -20.59
C ARG A 430 1.16 8.96 -21.50
N ASP A 431 0.96 10.10 -22.16
CA ASP A 431 1.98 10.75 -22.99
C ASP A 431 3.26 11.10 -22.19
N ARG A 432 3.10 11.56 -20.94
CA ARG A 432 4.25 11.88 -20.07
C ARG A 432 5.00 10.63 -19.62
N VAL A 433 4.29 9.54 -19.32
CA VAL A 433 4.90 8.25 -19.00
C VAL A 433 5.68 7.72 -20.20
N GLU A 434 5.07 7.69 -21.38
CA GLU A 434 5.75 7.22 -22.61
C GLU A 434 7.01 8.04 -22.88
N ALA A 435 6.94 9.38 -22.76
CA ALA A 435 8.11 10.24 -22.91
C ALA A 435 9.17 10.03 -21.81
N ALA A 436 8.77 9.68 -20.59
CA ALA A 436 9.69 9.37 -19.50
C ALA A 436 10.39 8.02 -19.74
N VAL A 437 9.67 7.00 -20.21
CA VAL A 437 10.22 5.69 -20.58
C VAL A 437 11.22 5.84 -21.75
N ASP A 438 10.83 6.53 -22.82
CA ASP A 438 11.71 6.80 -23.98
C ASP A 438 13.02 7.49 -23.54
N ARG A 439 12.90 8.45 -22.62
CA ARG A 439 14.06 9.16 -22.08
C ARG A 439 14.93 8.24 -21.23
N PHE A 440 14.31 7.44 -20.36
CA PHE A 440 14.99 6.48 -19.49
C PHE A 440 15.76 5.44 -20.30
N GLU A 441 15.17 4.85 -21.34
CA GLU A 441 15.87 3.95 -22.27
C GLU A 441 17.04 4.65 -22.97
N SER A 442 16.91 5.93 -23.33
CA SER A 442 18.00 6.67 -23.98
C SER A 442 19.17 7.02 -23.06
N GLU A 443 18.92 7.07 -21.76
CA GLU A 443 19.90 7.41 -20.72
C GLU A 443 20.50 6.15 -20.06
N THR A 444 19.89 4.98 -20.27
CA THR A 444 20.29 3.70 -19.68
C THR A 444 20.59 2.64 -20.75
N GLU A 445 20.88 1.41 -20.32
CA GLU A 445 20.94 0.24 -21.21
C GLU A 445 19.74 -0.68 -21.03
N TRP A 446 18.65 -0.19 -20.42
CA TRP A 446 17.39 -0.92 -20.42
C TRP A 446 16.80 -0.89 -21.84
N GLU A 447 16.35 -2.05 -22.31
CA GLU A 447 15.54 -2.16 -23.53
C GLU A 447 14.12 -2.54 -23.09
N LEU A 448 13.13 -1.66 -23.29
CA LEU A 448 11.74 -1.81 -22.85
C LEU A 448 10.83 -1.98 -24.07
N GLY A 449 11.00 -3.11 -24.77
CA GLY A 449 10.30 -3.41 -26.00
C GLY A 449 8.85 -3.90 -25.79
N ILE A 450 8.03 -3.77 -26.85
CA ILE A 450 6.64 -4.28 -26.87
C ILE A 450 6.56 -5.81 -26.64
N GLY A 451 7.59 -6.56 -27.07
CA GLY A 451 7.60 -8.02 -27.03
C GLY A 451 8.42 -8.62 -25.90
N GLU A 452 9.45 -7.92 -25.43
CA GLU A 452 10.38 -8.34 -24.39
C GLU A 452 11.04 -7.10 -23.78
N SER A 453 11.44 -7.21 -22.51
CA SER A 453 12.28 -6.22 -21.83
C SER A 453 13.60 -6.86 -21.44
N GLU A 454 14.72 -6.19 -21.70
CA GLU A 454 16.05 -6.63 -21.30
C GLU A 454 16.68 -5.63 -20.32
N PRO A 455 17.19 -6.10 -19.16
CA PRO A 455 17.88 -5.23 -18.22
C PRO A 455 19.30 -4.91 -18.72
N PRO A 456 19.96 -3.87 -18.18
CA PRO A 456 21.36 -3.58 -18.44
C PRO A 456 22.25 -4.77 -18.15
N SER A 457 23.43 -4.81 -18.78
CA SER A 457 24.39 -5.87 -18.48
C SER A 457 24.79 -5.86 -17.00
N THR A 458 25.00 -7.05 -16.41
CA THR A 458 25.40 -7.22 -14.99
C THR A 458 26.61 -6.37 -14.60
N MET A 459 27.54 -6.12 -15.53
CA MET A 459 28.72 -5.29 -15.30
C MET A 459 28.36 -3.80 -15.09
N ASN A 460 27.35 -3.31 -15.80
CA ASN A 460 26.89 -1.94 -15.69
C ASN A 460 26.01 -1.73 -14.45
N VAL A 461 25.09 -2.66 -14.17
CA VAL A 461 24.34 -2.65 -12.90
C VAL A 461 25.31 -2.62 -11.72
N ALA A 462 26.34 -3.48 -11.71
CA ALA A 462 27.32 -3.51 -10.63
C ALA A 462 28.18 -2.23 -10.50
N ARG A 463 28.27 -1.40 -11.55
CA ARG A 463 28.98 -0.11 -11.49
C ARG A 463 28.19 0.90 -10.67
N ASP A 464 26.87 0.87 -10.85
CA ASP A 464 25.92 1.88 -10.38
C ASP A 464 25.29 1.47 -9.02
N LEU A 465 25.49 0.22 -8.57
CA LEU A 465 25.12 -0.22 -7.23
C LEU A 465 25.86 0.56 -6.11
N PRO A 466 25.18 0.91 -5.00
CA PRO A 466 25.81 1.38 -3.78
C PRO A 466 26.88 0.40 -3.31
N LYS A 467 28.02 0.92 -2.84
CA LYS A 467 29.18 0.08 -2.52
C LYS A 467 29.38 -0.09 -1.04
N ARG A 468 29.15 0.95 -0.24
CA ARG A 468 29.48 0.91 1.19
C ARG A 468 28.38 0.22 1.98
N GLY A 469 27.12 0.62 1.82
CA GLY A 469 25.97 0.02 2.48
C GLY A 469 25.90 -1.50 2.23
N PRO A 470 25.75 -1.96 0.98
CA PRO A 470 25.62 -3.38 0.67
C PRO A 470 26.83 -4.22 1.11
N SER A 471 28.05 -3.67 1.06
CA SER A 471 29.23 -4.37 1.58
C SER A 471 29.19 -4.55 3.10
N GLN A 472 28.71 -3.53 3.84
CA GLN A 472 28.52 -3.61 5.28
C GLN A 472 27.40 -4.58 5.64
N LEU A 473 26.28 -4.54 4.92
CA LEU A 473 25.16 -5.46 5.05
C LEU A 473 25.63 -6.92 4.96
N LEU A 474 26.27 -7.27 3.84
CA LEU A 474 26.78 -8.63 3.60
C LEU A 474 27.81 -9.04 4.65
N GLY A 475 28.68 -8.11 5.07
CA GLY A 475 29.67 -8.33 6.12
C GLY A 475 29.03 -8.65 7.48
N ARG A 476 28.00 -7.90 7.87
CA ARG A 476 27.24 -8.08 9.11
C ARG A 476 26.50 -9.42 9.11
N LEU A 477 25.75 -9.71 8.04
CA LEU A 477 25.03 -10.99 7.88
C LEU A 477 25.97 -12.20 7.94
N ALA A 478 27.10 -12.14 7.22
CA ALA A 478 28.07 -13.23 7.21
C ALA A 478 28.71 -13.45 8.60
N PHE A 479 29.08 -12.36 9.29
CA PHE A 479 29.66 -12.44 10.63
C PHE A 479 28.68 -13.00 11.65
N GLN A 480 27.43 -12.52 11.66
CA GLN A 480 26.42 -12.98 12.60
C GLN A 480 26.01 -14.43 12.31
N SER A 481 25.84 -14.81 11.04
CA SER A 481 25.56 -16.20 10.65
C SER A 481 26.66 -17.17 11.10
N LEU A 482 27.93 -16.74 11.07
CA LEU A 482 29.04 -17.53 11.58
C LEU A 482 28.95 -17.70 13.10
N ARG A 483 28.61 -16.63 13.81
CA ARG A 483 28.43 -16.64 15.27
C ARG A 483 27.30 -17.57 15.69
N ASP A 484 26.18 -17.58 14.97
CA ASP A 484 25.02 -18.44 15.26
C ASP A 484 25.32 -19.94 15.07
N ARG A 485 26.30 -20.28 14.22
CA ARG A 485 26.74 -21.67 13.98
C ARG A 485 27.78 -22.17 14.99
N LEU A 486 28.39 -21.28 15.76
CA LEU A 486 29.36 -21.66 16.79
C LEU A 486 28.58 -22.07 18.05
N PRO A 487 28.74 -23.31 18.56
CA PRO A 487 28.13 -23.68 19.82
C PRO A 487 28.69 -22.79 20.94
N LEU A 488 27.77 -22.16 21.69
CA LEU A 488 28.06 -21.37 22.90
C LEU A 488 28.86 -22.16 23.95
#